data_AF-A0A3C0APX9-F1
#
_entry.id   AF-A0A3C0APX9-F1
#
_cell.length_a   1.000
_cell.length_b   1.000
_cell.length_c   1.000
_cell.angle_alpha   90.00
_cell.angle_beta   90.00
_cell.angle_gamma   90.00
#
_symmetry.space_group_name_H-M   'P 1'
#
loop_
_entity.id
_entity.type
_entity.pdbx_description
1 polymer ?
#
loop_
_entity_poly.entity_id
_entity_poly.type
_entity_poly.pdbx_seq_one_letter_code
_entity_poly.pdbx_strand_id
1 'polypeptide(L)' 'MQDVTQILKSLEAGDVAATDQLLPIVYAELQRLARHKLSHEAAGQTLTATALVHEAYLRLVGDAGKQQWDHRG' A
#
# COMPACT_ATOMS: atom_id res chain seq x y z
N MET A 1 4.14 -10.94 -16.42
CA MET A 1 3.75 -10.14 -15.24
C MET A 1 2.80 -10.98 -14.43
N GLN A 2 3.14 -11.31 -13.19
CA GLN A 2 2.21 -12.05 -12.31
C GLN A 2 1.11 -11.09 -11.87
N ASP A 3 -0.14 -11.57 -11.89
CA ASP A 3 -1.29 -10.83 -11.38
C ASP A 3 -1.17 -10.69 -9.85
N VAL A 4 -1.63 -9.59 -9.27
CA VAL A 4 -1.57 -9.30 -7.83
C VAL A 4 -2.21 -10.44 -7.03
N THR A 5 -3.29 -11.01 -7.54
CA THR A 5 -3.95 -12.18 -6.91
C THR A 5 -3.05 -13.42 -6.85
N GLN A 6 -2.14 -13.62 -7.83
CA GLN A 6 -1.19 -14.72 -7.80
C GLN A 6 -0.07 -14.48 -6.79
N ILE A 7 0.41 -13.24 -6.70
CA ILE A 7 1.43 -12.84 -5.71
C ILE A 7 0.89 -13.03 -4.28
N LEU A 8 -0.37 -12.67 -4.04
CA LEU A 8 -1.03 -12.88 -2.74
C LEU A 8 -1.17 -14.37 -2.38
N LYS A 9 -1.54 -15.22 -3.35
CA LYS A 9 -1.61 -16.68 -3.15
C LYS A 9 -0.24 -17.29 -2.83
N SER A 10 0.82 -16.82 -3.48
CA SER A 10 2.19 -17.25 -3.18
C SER A 10 2.62 -16.84 -1.76
N LEU A 11 2.24 -15.64 -1.33
CA LEU A 11 2.45 -15.17 0.05
C LEU A 11 1.71 -16.03 1.08
N GLU A 12 0.44 -16.40 0.82
CA GLU A 12 -0.32 -17.32 1.68
C GLU A 12 0.34 -18.71 1.77
N ALA A 13 1.00 -19.14 0.70
CA ALA A 13 1.78 -20.38 0.67
C ALA A 13 3.15 -20.27 1.39
N GLY A 14 3.49 -19.10 1.93
CA GLY A 14 4.74 -18.86 2.67
C GLY A 14 5.93 -18.43 1.81
N ASP A 15 5.70 -18.10 0.53
CA ASP A 15 6.76 -17.60 -0.35
C ASP A 15 7.09 -16.13 -0.03
N VAL A 16 8.10 -15.93 0.81
CA VAL A 16 8.58 -14.60 1.20
C VAL A 16 9.09 -13.80 -0.01
N ALA A 17 9.56 -14.45 -1.07
CA ALA A 17 10.03 -13.75 -2.28
C ALA A 17 8.88 -13.11 -3.07
N ALA A 18 7.64 -13.56 -2.87
CA ALA A 18 6.46 -12.89 -3.42
C ALA A 18 6.22 -11.51 -2.75
N THR A 19 6.72 -11.29 -1.54
CA THR A 19 6.69 -9.97 -0.87
C THR A 19 7.45 -8.91 -1.67
N ASP A 20 8.62 -9.26 -2.21
CA ASP A 20 9.45 -8.34 -2.98
C ASP A 20 8.78 -7.91 -4.29
N GLN A 21 7.84 -8.72 -4.80
CA GLN A 21 7.03 -8.39 -5.97
C GLN A 21 5.78 -7.58 -5.61
N LEU A 22 5.22 -7.78 -4.41
CA LEU A 22 4.02 -7.07 -3.96
C LEU A 22 4.32 -5.64 -3.48
N LEU A 23 5.44 -5.44 -2.76
CA LEU A 23 5.79 -4.16 -2.15
C LEU A 23 5.83 -2.99 -3.14
N PRO A 24 6.48 -3.10 -4.33
CA PRO A 24 6.49 -2.02 -5.30
C PRO A 24 5.09 -1.65 -5.81
N ILE A 25 4.20 -2.63 -5.96
CA ILE A 25 2.83 -2.42 -6.44
C ILE A 25 2.03 -1.64 -5.41
N VAL A 26 2.09 -2.06 -4.14
CA VAL A 26 1.41 -1.36 -3.03
C VAL A 26 1.94 0.06 -2.86
N TYR A 27 3.26 0.25 -2.91
CA TYR A 27 3.88 1.57 -2.77
C TYR A 27 3.46 2.52 -3.90
N ALA A 28 3.41 2.05 -5.14
CA ALA A 28 2.97 2.83 -6.29
C ALA A 28 1.50 3.29 -6.14
N GLU A 29 0.61 2.41 -5.69
CA GLU A 29 -0.80 2.76 -5.46
C GLU A 29 -0.98 3.74 -4.30
N LEU A 30 -0.29 3.54 -3.18
CA LEU A 30 -0.29 4.50 -2.08
C LEU A 30 0.20 5.88 -2.54
N GLN A 31 1.25 5.92 -3.37
CA GLN A 31 1.77 7.17 -3.89
C GLN A 31 0.78 7.85 -4.85
N ARG A 32 0.08 7.09 -5.68
CA ARG A 32 -0.98 7.59 -6.56
C ARG A 32 -2.13 8.20 -5.74
N LEU A 33 -2.59 7.49 -4.71
CA LEU A 33 -3.64 7.97 -3.80
C LEU A 33 -3.20 9.21 -3.02
N ALA A 34 -1.97 9.25 -2.53
CA ALA A 34 -1.42 10.40 -1.82
C ALA A 34 -1.36 11.64 -2.71
N ARG A 35 -0.90 11.50 -3.96
CA ARG A 35 -0.89 12.60 -4.94
C ARG A 35 -2.29 13.11 -5.25
N HIS A 36 -3.25 12.21 -5.45
CA HIS A 36 -4.64 12.60 -5.68
C HIS A 36 -5.28 13.29 -4.47
N LYS A 37 -4.97 12.86 -3.24
CA LYS A 37 -5.45 13.55 -2.04
C LYS A 37 -4.84 14.94 -1.92
N LEU A 38 -3.53 15.07 -2.09
CA LEU A 38 -2.83 16.35 -1.99
C LEU A 38 -3.19 17.34 -3.11
N SER A 39 -3.62 16.87 -4.28
CA SER A 39 -4.08 17.78 -5.34
C SER A 39 -5.37 18.53 -5.00
N HIS A 40 -6.12 18.07 -3.97
CA HIS A 40 -7.32 18.72 -3.47
C HIS A 40 -7.05 19.59 -2.23
N GLU A 41 -5.81 19.64 -1.75
CA GLU A 41 -5.39 20.40 -0.57
C GLU A 41 -4.86 21.79 -0.95
N ALA A 42 -5.01 22.76 -0.05
CA ALA A 42 -4.57 24.14 -0.28
C ALA A 42 -3.04 24.25 -0.41
N ALA A 43 -2.58 25.07 -1.37
CA ALA A 43 -1.15 25.36 -1.56
C ALA A 43 -0.57 26.03 -0.29
N GLY A 44 0.48 25.42 0.29
CA GLY A 44 1.11 25.90 1.53
C GLY A 44 1.37 24.83 2.59
N GLN A 45 0.94 23.59 2.36
CA GLN A 45 1.24 22.48 3.27
C GLN A 45 2.67 21.97 3.11
N THR A 46 3.33 21.69 4.23
CA THR A 46 4.61 20.96 4.29
C THR A 46 4.45 19.46 4.14
N LEU A 47 3.21 18.96 4.09
CA LEU A 47 2.88 17.55 3.96
C LEU A 47 3.18 17.08 2.53
N THR A 48 4.16 16.19 2.41
CA THR A 48 4.54 15.61 1.12
C THR A 48 3.81 14.29 0.87
N ALA A 49 3.63 13.92 -0.40
CA ALA A 49 3.07 12.63 -0.76
C ALA A 49 3.88 11.47 -0.13
N THR A 50 5.19 11.64 -0.02
CA THR A 50 6.09 10.68 0.62
C THR A 50 5.76 10.49 2.10
N ALA A 51 5.48 11.57 2.84
CA ALA A 51 5.09 11.48 4.26
C ALA A 51 3.78 10.70 4.43
N LEU A 52 2.78 10.99 3.59
CA LEU A 52 1.48 10.28 3.57
C LEU A 52 1.63 8.79 3.27
N VAL A 53 2.49 8.42 2.32
CA VAL A 53 2.74 7.03 1.96
C VAL A 53 3.40 6.26 3.11
N HIS A 54 4.38 6.86 3.80
CA HIS A 54 5.03 6.21 4.94
C HIS A 54 4.05 5.99 6.10
N GLU A 55 3.22 6.99 6.42
CA GLU A 55 2.18 6.85 7.45
C GLU A 55 1.16 5.76 7.08
N ALA A 56 0.69 5.74 5.83
CA ALA A 56 -0.24 4.73 5.34
C ALA A 56 0.37 3.32 5.37
N TYR A 57 1.64 3.18 5.02
CA TYR A 57 2.36 1.91 5.09
C TYR A 57 2.49 1.40 6.53
N LEU A 58 2.86 2.28 7.46
CA LEU A 58 2.95 1.93 8.88
C LEU A 58 1.58 1.51 9.44
N ARG A 59 0.49 2.18 9.04
CA ARG A 59 -0.86 1.75 9.38
C ARG A 59 -1.19 0.38 8.79
N LEU A 60 -0.92 0.16 7.51
CA LEU A 60 -1.20 -1.11 6.83
C LEU A 60 -0.49 -2.30 7.51
N VAL A 61 0.79 -2.14 7.84
CA VAL A 61 1.60 -3.19 8.49
C VAL A 61 1.27 -3.30 9.99
N GLY A 62 1.00 -2.18 10.66
CA GLY A 62 0.63 -2.14 12.08
C GLY A 62 -0.77 -2.69 12.37
N ASP A 63 -1.71 -2.54 11.43
CA ASP A 63 -3.07 -3.12 11.50
C ASP A 63 -3.17 -4.50 10.85
N ALA A 64 -2.18 -4.99 10.11
CA ALA A 64 -2.17 -6.35 9.56
C ALA A 64 -2.27 -7.44 10.65
N GLY A 65 -1.96 -7.12 11.91
CA GLY A 65 -2.19 -8.00 13.06
C GLY A 65 -3.61 -7.94 13.65
N LYS A 66 -4.48 -7.02 13.20
CA LYS A 66 -5.83 -6.78 13.73
C LYS A 66 -6.95 -6.77 12.69
N GLN A 67 -6.65 -6.49 11.43
CA GLN A 67 -7.65 -6.40 10.36
C GLN A 67 -7.61 -7.65 9.49
N GLN A 68 -8.60 -8.51 9.68
CA GLN A 68 -8.96 -9.52 8.69
C GLN A 68 -9.36 -8.78 7.40
N TRP A 69 -8.57 -8.96 6.34
CA TRP A 69 -8.78 -8.29 5.06
C TRP A 69 -10.15 -8.73 4.50
N ASP A 70 -11.20 -7.92 4.69
CA ASP A 70 -12.51 -8.19 4.10
C ASP A 70 -12.45 -7.78 2.63
N HIS A 71 -12.45 -8.77 1.73
CA HIS A 71 -12.41 -8.61 0.28
C HIS A 71 -13.73 -8.05 -0.27
N ARG A 72 -14.13 -6.85 0.15
CA ARG A 72 -15.26 -6.15 -0.48
C ARG A 72 -14.88 -4.73 -0.87
N GLY A 73 -14.98 -4.51 -2.18
CA GLY A 73 -14.76 -3.23 -2.86
C GLY A 73 -15.98 -2.33 -2.85
#